data_AF-A0A7S3BFK9-F1
#
_entry.id   AF-A0A7S3BFK9-F1
#
_cell.length_a   1.000
_cell.length_b   1.000
_cell.length_c   1.000
_cell.angle_alpha   90.00
_cell.angle_beta   90.00
_cell.angle_gamma   90.00
#
_symmetry.space_group_name_H-M   'P 1'
#
loop_
_entity.id
_entity.type
_entity.pdbx_description
1 polymer ?
#
loop_
_entity_poly.entity_id
_entity_poly.type
_entity_poly.pdbx_seq_one_letter_code
_entity_poly.pdbx_strand_id
1 'polypeptide(L)'
;AAASEVDASSSDEADDRPEAGEYGGGGEEGSSYFSSYAKLQIHETMLTDQVRTEAYRDAIERNAHIFRDRIVLDVGCGSGILSMFAARAGAKLVIGVDASEIINHARVVVER
;
A
#
# COMPACT_ATOMS: atom_id res chain seq x y z
N ALA A 1 -3.69 -30.00 47.82
CA ALA A 1 -2.99 -30.72 46.73
C ALA A 1 -2.84 -29.73 45.57
N ALA A 2 -1.63 -29.65 45.02
CA ALA A 2 -1.11 -28.51 44.27
C ALA A 2 -1.85 -28.18 42.98
N ALA A 3 -1.99 -26.88 42.70
CA ALA A 3 -2.20 -26.36 41.36
C ALA A 3 -0.88 -26.47 40.60
N SER A 4 -0.87 -27.15 39.45
CA SER A 4 0.29 -27.24 38.58
C SER A 4 0.39 -25.98 37.73
N GLU A 5 1.44 -25.20 37.98
CA GLU A 5 1.84 -24.05 37.18
C GLU A 5 2.30 -24.54 35.79
N VAL A 6 1.72 -23.97 34.73
CA VAL A 6 2.18 -24.17 33.35
C VAL A 6 3.30 -23.16 33.12
N ASP A 7 4.52 -23.67 33.07
CA ASP A 7 5.74 -22.95 32.75
C ASP A 7 5.66 -22.43 31.30
N ALA A 8 5.43 -21.13 31.15
CA ALA A 8 5.51 -20.44 29.87
C ALA A 8 6.96 -20.01 29.64
N SER A 9 7.80 -20.95 29.21
CA SER A 9 9.09 -20.60 28.61
C SER A 9 8.81 -19.95 27.26
N SER A 10 8.61 -18.63 27.24
CA SER A 10 8.67 -17.83 26.02
C SER A 10 10.11 -17.87 25.54
N SER A 11 10.41 -18.73 24.57
CA SER A 11 11.62 -18.58 23.78
C SER A 11 11.52 -17.24 23.07
N ASP A 12 12.35 -16.28 23.50
CA ASP A 12 12.59 -15.02 22.80
C ASP A 12 13.15 -15.34 21.41
N GLU A 13 12.26 -15.61 20.46
CA GLU A 13 12.58 -15.47 19.04
C GLU A 13 12.78 -13.99 18.81
N ALA A 14 14.05 -13.57 18.69
CA ALA A 14 14.39 -12.24 18.25
C ALA A 14 13.66 -11.99 16.92
N ASP A 15 12.80 -10.98 16.93
CA ASP A 15 12.05 -10.51 15.76
C ASP A 15 13.05 -9.94 14.75
N ASP A 16 13.60 -10.79 13.89
CA ASP A 16 14.53 -10.45 12.80
C ASP A 16 13.82 -9.72 11.64
N ARG A 17 12.67 -9.09 11.92
CA ARG A 17 11.99 -8.23 10.95
C ARG A 17 12.79 -6.93 10.85
N PRO A 18 13.28 -6.59 9.64
CA PRO A 18 14.06 -5.38 9.45
C PRO A 18 13.23 -4.16 9.86
N GLU A 19 13.86 -3.24 10.57
CA GLU A 19 13.20 -1.99 10.92
C GLU A 19 12.86 -1.20 9.64
N ALA A 20 11.79 -0.40 9.72
CA ALA A 20 11.37 0.48 8.64
C ALA A 20 12.51 1.46 8.29
N GLY A 21 13.32 1.10 7.28
CA GLY A 21 14.53 1.81 6.90
C GLY A 21 15.64 0.91 6.35
N GLU A 22 15.59 -0.40 6.58
CA GLU A 22 16.64 -1.33 6.14
C GLU A 22 16.54 -1.71 4.65
N TYR A 23 15.35 -1.64 4.06
CA TYR A 23 15.13 -1.84 2.62
C TYR A 23 15.01 -0.52 1.88
N GLY A 24 16.16 0.07 1.53
CA GLY A 24 16.24 1.15 0.55
C GLY A 24 17.01 2.36 1.07
N GLY A 25 18.21 2.56 0.51
CA GLY A 25 19.06 3.70 0.84
C GLY A 25 18.31 5.03 0.73
N GLY A 26 18.27 5.75 1.84
CA GLY A 26 17.77 7.11 1.87
C GLY A 26 18.14 7.73 3.21
N GLY A 27 19.22 8.52 3.21
CA GLY A 27 19.41 9.51 4.27
C GLY A 27 18.27 10.55 4.23
N GLU A 28 18.53 11.75 4.73
CA GLU A 28 17.54 12.85 4.77
C GLU A 28 16.76 13.07 3.45
N GLU A 29 17.36 12.73 2.30
CA GLU A 29 16.74 12.77 0.97
C GLU A 29 15.55 11.82 0.78
N GLY A 30 15.62 10.59 1.29
CA GLY A 30 14.50 9.62 1.21
C GLY A 30 13.30 10.10 2.02
N SER A 31 13.58 10.62 3.22
CA SER A 31 12.57 11.25 4.08
C SER A 31 11.93 12.47 3.39
N SER A 32 12.73 13.31 2.72
CA SER A 32 12.22 14.49 1.99
C SER A 32 11.35 14.10 0.79
N TYR A 33 11.73 13.05 0.06
CA TYR A 33 10.94 12.54 -1.07
C TYR A 33 9.55 12.08 -0.62
N PHE A 34 9.45 11.18 0.36
CA PHE A 34 8.16 10.68 0.85
C PHE A 34 7.32 11.80 1.49
N SER A 35 7.96 12.74 2.17
CA SER A 35 7.27 13.93 2.71
C SER A 35 6.64 14.80 1.63
N SER A 36 7.22 14.85 0.43
CA SER A 36 6.64 15.58 -0.70
C SER A 36 5.35 14.92 -1.22
N TYR A 37 5.29 13.58 -1.20
CA TYR A 37 4.11 12.79 -1.59
C TYR A 37 3.04 12.69 -0.50
N ALA A 38 3.33 13.09 0.75
CA ALA A 38 2.30 13.17 1.79
C ALA A 38 1.24 14.27 1.53
N LYS A 39 1.49 15.22 0.61
CA LYS A 39 0.64 16.38 0.36
C LYS A 39 -0.48 16.08 -0.63
N LEU A 40 -1.74 16.36 -0.29
CA LEU A 40 -2.88 16.15 -1.20
C LEU A 40 -2.75 16.85 -2.56
N GLN A 41 -2.12 18.02 -2.61
CA GLN A 41 -1.98 18.82 -3.84
C GLN A 41 -1.21 18.08 -4.95
N ILE A 42 -0.19 17.29 -4.62
CA ILE A 42 0.53 16.51 -5.65
C ILE A 42 -0.35 15.39 -6.20
N HIS A 43 -1.16 14.76 -5.33
CA HIS A 43 -2.12 13.73 -5.74
C HIS A 43 -3.25 14.32 -6.59
N GLU A 44 -3.76 15.51 -6.26
CA GLU A 44 -4.72 16.22 -7.10
C GLU A 44 -4.14 16.51 -8.50
N THR A 45 -2.90 17.01 -8.56
CA THR A 45 -2.19 17.24 -9.83
C THR A 45 -2.09 15.94 -10.65
N MET A 46 -1.71 14.84 -10.00
CA MET A 46 -1.64 13.53 -10.65
C MET A 46 -3.01 13.05 -11.13
N LEU A 47 -4.05 13.14 -10.29
CA LEU A 47 -5.40 12.65 -10.59
C LEU A 47 -6.10 13.45 -11.69
N THR A 48 -5.84 14.76 -11.75
CA THR A 48 -6.39 15.65 -12.79
C THR A 48 -5.66 15.54 -14.13
N ASP A 49 -4.47 14.93 -14.17
CA ASP A 49 -3.86 14.47 -15.41
C ASP A 49 -4.68 13.30 -15.99
N GLN A 50 -5.52 13.64 -16.97
CA GLN A 50 -6.41 12.70 -17.64
C GLN A 50 -5.62 11.67 -18.44
N VAL A 51 -4.62 12.09 -19.23
CA VAL A 51 -3.85 11.16 -20.07
C VAL A 51 -3.22 10.07 -19.22
N ARG A 52 -2.58 10.46 -18.11
CA ARG A 52 -1.99 9.53 -17.16
C ARG A 52 -3.05 8.62 -16.52
N THR A 53 -4.08 9.21 -15.91
CA THR A 53 -5.05 8.46 -15.09
C THR A 53 -5.91 7.52 -15.94
N GLU A 54 -6.33 7.96 -17.11
CA GLU A 54 -7.12 7.15 -18.04
C GLU A 54 -6.30 6.04 -18.69
N ALA A 55 -5.02 6.28 -19.01
CA ALA A 55 -4.15 5.24 -19.53
C ALA A 55 -4.03 4.06 -18.54
N TYR A 56 -3.85 4.33 -17.25
CA TYR A 56 -3.81 3.28 -16.23
C TYR A 56 -5.17 2.59 -16.06
N ARG A 57 -6.27 3.35 -15.98
CA ARG A 57 -7.63 2.80 -15.91
C ARG A 57 -7.88 1.84 -17.07
N ASP A 58 -7.63 2.30 -18.29
CA ASP A 58 -7.90 1.54 -19.50
C ASP A 58 -7.00 0.29 -19.58
N ALA A 59 -5.72 0.41 -19.21
CA ALA A 59 -4.79 -0.72 -19.18
C ALA A 59 -5.26 -1.83 -18.21
N ILE A 60 -5.81 -1.45 -17.05
CA ILE A 60 -6.29 -2.40 -16.05
C ILE A 60 -7.66 -2.96 -16.46
N GLU A 61 -8.64 -2.10 -16.68
CA GLU A 61 -10.05 -2.50 -16.80
C GLU A 61 -10.35 -3.17 -18.14
N ARG A 62 -9.71 -2.73 -19.24
CA ARG A 62 -9.87 -3.42 -20.54
C ARG A 62 -9.17 -4.77 -20.56
N ASN A 63 -8.29 -5.04 -19.60
CA ASN A 63 -7.62 -6.32 -19.42
C ASN A 63 -8.06 -7.03 -18.13
N ALA A 64 -9.31 -6.85 -17.71
CA ALA A 64 -9.84 -7.42 -16.47
C ALA A 64 -9.62 -8.94 -16.31
N HIS A 65 -9.51 -9.68 -17.42
CA HIS A 65 -9.18 -11.11 -17.40
C HIS A 65 -7.82 -11.44 -16.75
N ILE A 66 -6.88 -10.49 -16.75
CA ILE A 66 -5.56 -10.63 -16.09
C ILE A 66 -5.71 -10.45 -14.57
N PHE A 67 -6.59 -9.53 -14.14
CA PHE A 67 -6.76 -9.14 -12.74
C PHE A 67 -7.77 -10.00 -11.98
N ARG A 68 -8.77 -10.55 -12.68
CA ARG A 68 -9.86 -11.32 -12.08
C ARG A 68 -9.33 -12.48 -11.22
N ASP A 69 -9.84 -12.56 -10.00
CA ASP A 69 -9.49 -13.56 -8.99
C ASP A 69 -8.00 -13.58 -8.59
N ARG A 70 -7.23 -12.55 -8.94
CA ARG A 70 -5.81 -12.42 -8.58
C ARG A 70 -5.61 -11.61 -7.31
N ILE A 71 -4.46 -11.83 -6.68
CA ILE A 71 -3.92 -10.95 -5.63
C ILE A 71 -3.03 -9.92 -6.34
N VAL A 72 -3.28 -8.64 -6.10
CA VAL A 72 -2.59 -7.51 -6.75
C VAL A 72 -1.84 -6.72 -5.69
N LEU A 73 -0.62 -6.31 -6.00
CA LEU A 73 0.19 -5.39 -5.19
C LEU A 73 0.30 -4.05 -5.94
N ASP A 74 -0.12 -2.96 -5.32
CA ASP A 74 0.00 -1.59 -5.81
C ASP A 74 1.10 -0.86 -5.03
N VAL A 75 2.26 -0.65 -5.66
CA VAL A 75 3.46 -0.10 -5.03
C VAL A 75 3.49 1.41 -5.20
N GLY A 76 3.47 2.14 -4.09
CA GLY A 76 3.30 3.59 -4.10
C GLY A 76 1.86 3.95 -4.44
N CYS A 77 0.90 3.33 -3.75
CA CYS A 77 -0.52 3.41 -4.10
C CYS A 77 -1.09 4.83 -3.99
N GLY A 78 -0.41 5.75 -3.30
CA GLY A 78 -0.80 7.14 -3.17
C GLY A 78 -2.20 7.26 -2.57
N SER A 79 -3.10 7.93 -3.29
CA SER A 79 -4.52 8.04 -2.92
C SER A 79 -5.34 6.74 -3.09
N GLY A 80 -4.76 5.67 -3.62
CA GLY A 80 -5.40 4.36 -3.83
C GLY A 80 -6.15 4.22 -5.14
N ILE A 81 -6.06 5.18 -6.08
CA ILE A 81 -6.87 5.16 -7.30
C ILE A 81 -6.60 3.93 -8.20
N LEU A 82 -5.35 3.50 -8.33
CA LEU A 82 -5.00 2.33 -9.15
C LEU A 82 -5.45 1.04 -8.48
N SER A 83 -5.31 0.97 -7.15
CA SER A 83 -5.89 -0.10 -6.34
C SER A 83 -7.40 -0.25 -6.58
N MET A 84 -8.14 0.85 -6.68
CA MET A 84 -9.58 0.82 -6.97
C MET A 84 -9.89 0.33 -8.39
N PHE A 85 -9.08 0.68 -9.40
CA PHE A 85 -9.23 0.12 -10.75
C PHE A 85 -8.98 -1.39 -10.77
N ALA A 86 -7.95 -1.88 -10.06
CA ALA A 86 -7.69 -3.31 -9.95
C ALA A 86 -8.83 -4.06 -9.25
N ALA A 87 -9.38 -3.49 -8.18
CA ALA A 87 -10.54 -4.04 -7.49
C ALA A 87 -11.77 -4.11 -8.41
N ARG A 88 -12.08 -3.03 -9.15
CA ARG A 88 -13.15 -2.99 -10.16
C ARG A 88 -12.96 -4.01 -11.29
N ALA A 89 -11.72 -4.28 -11.67
CA ALA A 89 -11.38 -5.30 -12.65
C ALA A 89 -11.57 -6.74 -12.13
N GLY A 90 -11.93 -6.91 -10.85
CA GLY A 90 -12.27 -8.19 -10.23
C GLY A 90 -11.12 -8.86 -9.48
N ALA A 91 -10.09 -8.10 -9.09
CA ALA A 91 -9.05 -8.63 -8.21
C ALA A 91 -9.66 -9.21 -6.94
N LYS A 92 -9.17 -10.39 -6.52
CA LYS A 92 -9.59 -11.07 -5.30
C LYS A 92 -9.18 -10.28 -4.05
N LEU A 93 -7.98 -9.70 -4.10
CA LEU A 93 -7.42 -8.88 -3.05
C LEU A 93 -6.46 -7.89 -3.68
N VAL A 94 -6.53 -6.63 -3.27
CA VAL A 94 -5.56 -5.60 -3.64
C VAL A 94 -4.86 -5.14 -2.37
N ILE A 95 -3.53 -5.18 -2.39
CA ILE A 95 -2.67 -4.71 -1.31
C ILE A 95 -2.01 -3.42 -1.81
N GLY A 96 -2.47 -2.28 -1.32
CA GLY A 96 -1.83 -0.99 -1.56
C GLY A 96 -0.77 -0.70 -0.51
N VAL A 97 0.45 -0.38 -0.94
CA VAL A 97 1.54 0.05 -0.05
C VAL A 97 1.99 1.45 -0.43
N ASP A 98 2.19 2.32 0.55
CA ASP A 98 2.76 3.64 0.36
C ASP A 98 3.60 4.01 1.58
N ALA A 99 4.75 4.64 1.35
CA ALA A 99 5.69 5.04 2.40
C ALA A 99 5.42 6.46 2.93
N SER A 100 4.46 7.18 2.36
CA SER A 100 4.06 8.52 2.78
C SER A 100 2.73 8.51 3.54
N GLU A 101 2.50 9.56 4.33
CA GLU A 101 1.29 9.73 5.15
C GLU A 101 -0.02 9.84 4.34
N ILE A 102 0.05 9.91 3.01
CA ILE A 102 -1.13 9.84 2.14
C ILE A 102 -1.88 8.52 2.29
N ILE A 103 -1.22 7.45 2.75
CA ILE A 103 -1.83 6.14 2.96
C ILE A 103 -3.07 6.22 3.87
N ASN A 104 -3.07 7.16 4.83
CA ASN A 104 -4.22 7.40 5.71
C ASN A 104 -5.44 7.91 4.93
N HIS A 105 -5.23 8.73 3.90
CA HIS A 105 -6.30 9.19 3.01
C HIS A 105 -6.78 8.06 2.10
N ALA A 106 -5.85 7.24 1.58
CA ALA A 106 -6.21 6.09 0.75
C ALA A 106 -7.15 5.12 1.50
N ARG A 107 -6.87 4.85 2.78
CA ARG A 107 -7.75 4.02 3.63
C ARG A 107 -9.16 4.59 3.70
N VAL A 108 -9.30 5.89 3.94
CA VAL A 108 -10.61 6.57 3.98
C VAL A 108 -11.33 6.51 2.63
N VAL A 109 -10.60 6.61 1.52
CA VAL A 109 -11.19 6.52 0.17
C VAL A 109 -11.73 5.11 -0.10
N VAL A 110 -11.02 4.07 0.28
CA VAL A 110 -11.41 2.66 0.04
C VAL A 110 -12.56 2.22 0.94
N GLU A 111 -12.73 2.83 2.12
CA GLU A 111 -13.82 2.53 3.06
C GLU A 111 -15.19 3.13 2.64
N ARG A 112 -15.23 3.98 1.61
CA ARG A 112 -16.45 4.64 1.12
C ARG A 112 -17.08 3.89 -0.06
#